data_AF-Q05R15-F1
#
_entry.id   AF-Q05R15-F1
#
_cell.length_a   1.000
_cell.length_b   1.000
_cell.length_c   1.000
_cell.angle_alpha   90.00
_cell.angle_beta   90.00
_cell.angle_gamma   90.00
#
_symmetry.space_group_name_H-M   'P 1'
#
loop_
_entity.id
_entity.type
_entity.pdbx_description
1 polymer ?
#
loop_
_entity_poly.entity_id
_entity_poly.type
_entity_poly.pdbx_seq_one_letter_code
_entity_poly.pdbx_strand_id
1 'polypeptide(L)' 'MSSGIELSTEQHFHLEQFNRALDATSDPAQLRHLAKQLLQAWQTQKAATNWVIYQQGLSPSQTEEAMRSLPNPSP' A
#
# COMPACT_ATOMS: atom_id res chain seq x y z
N MET A 1 22.65 -5.69 -1.74
CA MET A 1 21.79 -5.70 -0.54
C MET A 1 20.73 -4.65 -0.76
N SER A 2 19.63 -5.02 -1.42
CA SER A 2 18.49 -4.13 -1.64
C SER A 2 17.73 -3.98 -0.32
N SER A 3 17.93 -2.86 0.37
CA SER A 3 17.17 -2.50 1.57
C SER A 3 15.71 -2.22 1.19
N GLY A 4 14.95 -3.27 0.93
CA GLY A 4 13.50 -3.17 0.73
C GLY A 4 12.86 -2.76 2.05
N ILE A 5 11.91 -1.84 2.00
CA ILE A 5 11.05 -1.52 3.15
C ILE A 5 10.25 -2.78 3.44
N GLU A 6 10.64 -3.55 4.45
CA GLU A 6 9.88 -4.70 4.92
C GLU A 6 8.64 -4.22 5.69
N LEU A 7 7.54 -4.97 5.56
CA LEU A 7 6.34 -4.70 6.32
C LEU A 7 6.56 -5.09 7.79
N SER A 8 6.04 -4.29 8.71
CA SER A 8 6.01 -4.66 10.12
C SER A 8 5.04 -5.82 10.36
N THR A 9 5.21 -6.55 11.47
CA THR A 9 4.28 -7.61 11.90
C THR A 9 2.83 -7.13 11.94
N GLU A 10 2.60 -5.89 12.38
CA GLU A 10 1.27 -5.27 12.40
C GLU A 10 0.71 -5.08 10.99
N GLN A 11 1.54 -4.58 10.07
CA GLN A 11 1.13 -4.39 8.68
C GLN A 11 0.81 -5.72 7.99
N HIS A 12 1.53 -6.80 8.32
CA HIS A 12 1.22 -8.15 7.88
C HIS A 12 -0.16 -8.63 8.40
N PHE A 13 -0.45 -8.41 9.68
CA PHE A 13 -1.76 -8.77 10.25
C PHE A 13 -2.91 -8.02 9.57
N HIS A 14 -2.73 -6.71 9.31
CA HIS A 14 -3.72 -5.91 8.59
C HIS A 14 -3.97 -6.45 7.17
N LEU A 15 -2.91 -6.86 6.46
CA LEU A 15 -3.06 -7.48 5.14
C LEU A 15 -3.86 -8.78 5.20
N GLU A 16 -3.56 -9.65 6.17
CA GLU A 16 -4.33 -10.88 6.35
C GLU A 16 -5.80 -10.61 6.67
N GLN A 17 -6.07 -9.60 7.52
CA GLN A 17 -7.43 -9.19 7.86
C GLN A 17 -8.19 -8.72 6.60
N PHE A 18 -7.57 -7.89 5.76
CA PHE A 18 -8.19 -7.43 4.52
C PHE A 18 -8.41 -8.55 3.52
N ASN A 19 -7.44 -9.46 3.38
CA ASN A 19 -7.59 -10.63 2.49
C ASN A 19 -8.77 -11.50 2.93
N ARG A 20 -8.89 -11.82 4.23
CA ARG A 20 -10.04 -12.57 4.75
C ARG A 20 -11.37 -11.86 4.52
N ALA A 21 -11.40 -10.53 4.64
CA ALA A 21 -12.60 -9.74 4.36
C ALA A 21 -12.99 -9.80 2.88
N LEU A 22 -12.01 -9.76 1.97
CA LEU A 22 -12.24 -9.94 0.52
C LEU A 22 -12.80 -11.34 0.23
N ASP A 23 -12.15 -12.39 0.75
CA ASP A 23 -12.54 -13.78 0.51
C ASP A 23 -13.94 -14.12 1.06
N ALA A 24 -14.31 -13.52 2.19
CA ALA A 24 -15.62 -13.71 2.81
C ALA A 24 -16.74 -12.88 2.14
N THR A 25 -16.41 -11.90 1.29
CA THR A 25 -17.40 -11.00 0.69
C THR A 25 -17.92 -11.57 -0.63
N SER A 26 -19.17 -12.02 -0.65
CA SER A 26 -19.84 -12.50 -1.88
C SER A 26 -20.75 -11.47 -2.56
N ASP A 27 -21.12 -10.39 -1.86
CA ASP A 27 -21.96 -9.32 -2.40
C ASP A 27 -21.12 -8.33 -3.24
N PRO A 28 -21.39 -8.18 -4.55
CA PRO A 28 -20.65 -7.25 -5.40
C PRO A 28 -20.69 -5.79 -4.93
N ALA A 29 -21.78 -5.35 -4.29
CA ALA A 29 -21.88 -3.99 -3.78
C ALA A 29 -20.94 -3.76 -2.59
N GLN A 30 -20.88 -4.73 -1.67
CA GLN A 30 -19.92 -4.72 -0.55
C GLN A 30 -18.47 -4.84 -1.03
N LEU A 31 -18.20 -5.69 -2.02
CA LEU A 31 -16.86 -5.80 -2.62
C LEU A 31 -16.41 -4.46 -3.21
N ARG A 32 -17.30 -3.77 -3.92
CA ARG A 32 -17.03 -2.44 -4.47
C ARG A 32 -16.77 -1.41 -3.37
N HIS A 33 -17.46 -1.50 -2.24
CA HIS A 33 -17.22 -0.63 -1.10
C HIS A 33 -15.85 -0.89 -0.48
N LEU A 34 -15.51 -2.15 -0.23
CA LEU A 34 -14.22 -2.58 0.31
C LEU A 34 -13.05 -2.16 -0.61
N ALA A 35 -13.21 -2.32 -1.93
CA ALA A 35 -12.22 -1.87 -2.91
C ALA A 35 -11.96 -0.36 -2.85
N LYS A 36 -13.01 0.46 -2.65
CA LYS A 36 -12.86 1.92 -2.49
C LYS A 36 -12.10 2.27 -1.20
N GLN A 37 -12.38 1.56 -0.11
CA GLN A 37 -11.67 1.76 1.16
C GLN A 37 -10.18 1.42 1.02
N LEU A 38 -9.85 0.28 0.38
CA LEU A 38 -8.47 -0.12 0.11
C LEU A 38 -7.75 0.90 -0.78
N LEU A 39 -8.41 1.41 -1.82
CA LEU A 39 -7.84 2.44 -2.70
C LEU A 39 -7.53 3.73 -1.91
N GLN A 40 -8.45 4.16 -1.05
CA GLN A 40 -8.24 5.35 -0.22
C GLN A 40 -7.09 5.15 0.76
N ALA A 41 -7.04 4.01 1.47
CA ALA A 41 -5.96 3.69 2.40
C ALA A 41 -4.59 3.68 1.70
N TRP A 42 -4.50 3.08 0.51
CA TRP A 42 -3.28 3.08 -0.28
C TRP A 42 -2.83 4.48 -0.69
N GLN A 43 -3.75 5.33 -1.17
CA GLN A 43 -3.44 6.71 -1.53
C GLN A 43 -2.94 7.51 -0.31
N THR A 44 -3.56 7.33 0.85
CA THR A 44 -3.12 7.96 2.10
C THR A 44 -1.71 7.51 2.50
N GLN A 45 -1.41 6.21 2.42
CA GLN A 45 -0.07 5.70 2.73
C GLN A 45 0.98 6.21 1.74
N LYS A 46 0.65 6.27 0.45
CA LYS A 46 1.52 6.86 -0.58
C LYS A 46 1.78 8.34 -0.30
N ALA A 47 0.76 9.13 0.02
CA ALA A 47 0.92 10.54 0.37
C ALA A 47 1.79 10.75 1.61
N ALA A 48 1.57 9.95 2.67
CA ALA A 48 2.38 10.00 3.89
C ALA A 48 3.84 9.63 3.61
N THR A 49 4.09 8.58 2.84
CA THR A 49 5.43 8.14 2.43
C THR A 49 6.13 9.24 1.62
N ASN A 50 5.44 9.81 0.62
CA ASN A 50 5.96 10.92 -0.17
C ASN A 50 6.30 12.15 0.69
N TRP A 51 5.46 12.46 1.68
CA TRP A 51 5.70 13.57 2.60
C TRP A 51 6.94 13.34 3.47
N VAL A 52 7.12 12.13 4.03
CA VAL A 52 8.33 11.78 4.80
C VAL A 52 9.58 11.89 3.93
N ILE A 53 9.52 11.41 2.68
CA ILE A 53 10.65 11.46 1.74
C ILE A 53 10.97 12.91 1.34
N TYR A 54 9.95 13.74 1.12
CA TYR A 54 10.12 15.17 0.86
C TYR A 54 10.73 15.91 2.07
N GLN A 55 10.32 15.57 3.30
CA GLN A 55 10.93 16.12 4.52
C GLN A 55 12.40 15.75 4.68
N GLN A 56 12.81 14.59 4.16
CA GLN A 56 14.21 14.14 4.16
C GLN A 56 15.05 14.79 3.04
N GLY A 57 14.47 15.70 2.25
CA GLY A 57 15.17 16.46 1.20
C GLY A 57 15.25 15.76 -0.16
N LEU A 58 14.54 14.64 -0.35
CA LEU A 58 14.41 14.01 -1.66
C LEU A 58 13.30 14.67 -2.48
N SER A 59 13.57 14.87 -3.77
CA SER A 59 12.62 15.50 -4.69
C SER A 59 11.48 14.54 -5.10
N PRO A 60 10.24 15.03 -5.35
CA PRO A 60 9.08 14.19 -5.67
C PRO A 60 9.27 13.26 -6.87
N SER A 61 10.08 13.68 -7.86
CA SER A 61 10.42 12.91 -9.05
C SER A 61 11.26 11.67 -8.72
N GLN A 62 12.20 11.78 -7.78
CA GLN A 62 13.02 10.65 -7.32
C GLN A 62 12.19 9.65 -6.52
N THR A 63 11.20 10.13 -5.77
CA THR A 63 10.26 9.30 -5.02
C THR A 63 9.38 8.45 -5.93
N GLU A 64 8.85 9.04 -7.00
CA GLU A 64 8.01 8.32 -7.96
C GLU A 64 8.77 7.21 -8.69
N GLU A 65 10.04 7.44 -8.99
CA GLU A 65 10.94 6.49 -9.64
C GLU A 65 11.34 5.35 -8.68
N ALA A 66 11.60 5.67 -7.40
CA ALA A 66 11.83 4.68 -6.36
C ALA A 66 10.57 3.82 -6.08
N MET A 67 9.37 4.42 -6.06
CA MET A 67 8.12 3.67 -5.87
C MET A 67 7.76 2.78 -7.06
N ARG A 68 8.12 3.15 -8.29
CA ARG A 68 7.95 2.30 -9.49
C ARG A 68 8.91 1.12 -9.55
N SER A 69 10.06 1.21 -8.89
CA SER A 69 11.07 0.14 -8.87
C SER A 69 10.85 -0.89 -7.76
N LEU A 70 9.82 -0.70 -6.91
CA LEU A 70 9.35 -1.75 -6.01
C LEU A 70 8.84 -2.95 -6.82
N PRO A 71 9.29 -4.18 -6.50
CA PRO A 71 8.87 -5.36 -7.23
C PRO A 71 7.35 -5.54 -7.12
N ASN A 72 6.71 -5.73 -8.27
CA ASN A 72 5.29 -6.09 -8.36
C ASN A 72 5.10 -7.41 -7.56
N PRO A 73 4.15 -7.51 -6.61
CA PRO A 73 3.84 -8.80 -6.01
C PRO A 73 3.51 -9.75 -7.17
N SER A 74 4.29 -10.83 -7.25
CA SER A 74 4.09 -11.88 -8.26
C SER A 74 2.68 -12.47 -8.09
N PRO A 75 2.05 -12.89 -9.20
CA PRO A 75 0.66 -13.33 -9.23
C PRO A 75 0.37 -14.52 -8.31
#